data_AF-A0A1F5N8A5-F1
#
_entry.id   AF-A0A1F5N8A5-F1
#
_cell.length_a   1.000
_cell.length_b   1.000
_cell.length_c   1.000
_cell.angle_alpha   90.00
_cell.angle_beta   90.00
_cell.angle_gamma   90.00
#
_symmetry.space_group_name_H-M   'P 1'
#
loop_
_entity.id
_entity.type
_entity.pdbx_description
1 polymer ?
#
loop_
_entity_poly.entity_id
_entity_poly.type
_entity_poly.pdbx_seq_one_letter_code
_entity_poly.pdbx_strand_id
1 'polypeptide(L)'
;MKKIPKKLLDSKYRKLMWRNAERIVKQLSKLIPIFEAYVLGSFTTKKSRPADVDFILFMKTPEKNKKLKWSVDLTLVPDNDYGKFVLEDADKWVKEKYGLDKSVMIKLK
;
A
#
# COMPACT_ATOMS: atom_id res chain seq x y z
N MET A 1 -12.33 7.92 -8.26
CA MET A 1 -11.19 7.14 -8.81
C MET A 1 -11.54 6.67 -10.21
N LYS A 2 -10.61 6.73 -11.16
CA LYS A 2 -10.80 6.14 -12.49
C LYS A 2 -11.00 4.62 -12.35
N LYS A 3 -11.78 4.01 -13.25
CA LYS A 3 -11.98 2.56 -13.26
C LYS A 3 -10.66 1.87 -13.60
N ILE A 4 -10.25 0.89 -12.80
CA ILE A 4 -9.08 0.07 -13.10
C ILE A 4 -9.34 -0.79 -14.35
N PRO A 5 -8.34 -1.04 -15.23
CA PRO A 5 -8.53 -1.85 -16.42
C PRO A 5 -9.09 -3.24 -16.09
N LYS A 6 -10.14 -3.67 -16.82
CA LYS A 6 -10.79 -4.98 -16.62
C LYS A 6 -9.80 -6.16 -16.71
N LYS A 7 -8.76 -6.04 -17.55
CA LYS A 7 -7.68 -7.02 -17.69
C LYS A 7 -6.90 -7.29 -16.40
N LEU A 8 -6.89 -6.35 -15.45
CA LEU A 8 -6.26 -6.53 -14.14
C LEU A 8 -7.21 -7.20 -13.13
N LEU A 9 -8.48 -7.40 -13.49
CA LEU A 9 -9.53 -8.00 -12.65
C LEU A 9 -10.06 -9.29 -13.28
N ASP A 10 -9.15 -10.11 -13.82
CA ASP A 10 -9.43 -11.34 -14.54
C ASP A 10 -9.79 -12.52 -13.63
N SER A 11 -9.36 -12.52 -12.37
CA SER A 11 -9.63 -13.60 -11.41
C SER A 11 -10.51 -13.17 -10.23
N LYS A 12 -11.19 -14.14 -9.59
CA LYS A 12 -11.96 -13.92 -8.34
C LYS A 12 -11.06 -13.33 -7.24
N TYR A 13 -9.82 -13.81 -7.16
CA TYR A 13 -8.82 -13.34 -6.20
C TYR A 13 -8.47 -11.86 -6.41
N ARG A 14 -8.12 -11.47 -7.65
CA ARG A 14 -7.74 -10.08 -7.97
C ARG A 14 -8.91 -9.12 -7.81
N LYS A 15 -10.15 -9.55 -8.14
CA LYS A 15 -11.38 -8.81 -7.85
C LYS A 15 -11.58 -8.58 -6.36
N LEU A 16 -11.35 -9.59 -5.53
CA LEU A 16 -11.48 -9.49 -4.08
C LEU A 16 -10.44 -8.52 -3.49
N MET A 17 -9.17 -8.66 -3.88
CA MET A 17 -8.11 -7.75 -3.44
C MET A 17 -8.42 -6.31 -3.79
N TRP A 18 -8.77 -6.04 -5.06
CA TRP A 18 -9.13 -4.70 -5.51
C TRP A 18 -10.32 -4.13 -4.74
N ARG A 19 -11.36 -4.93 -4.50
CA ARG A 19 -12.53 -4.48 -3.72
C ARG A 19 -12.15 -4.05 -2.31
N ASN A 20 -11.28 -4.81 -1.64
CA ASN A 20 -10.84 -4.50 -0.29
C ASN A 20 -9.96 -3.23 -0.27
N ALA A 21 -8.98 -3.15 -1.17
CA ALA A 21 -8.10 -1.99 -1.33
C ALA A 21 -8.88 -0.72 -1.71
N GLU A 22 -9.77 -0.79 -2.69
CA GLU A 22 -10.58 0.35 -3.12
C GLU A 22 -11.47 0.87 -1.98
N ARG A 23 -12.05 -0.02 -1.17
CA ARG A 23 -12.86 0.38 -0.01
C ARG A 23 -12.02 1.19 0.99
N ILE A 24 -10.80 0.75 1.28
CA ILE A 24 -9.87 1.43 2.19
C ILE A 24 -9.47 2.79 1.63
N VAL A 25 -9.05 2.87 0.36
CA VAL A 25 -8.66 4.15 -0.27
C VAL A 25 -9.83 5.13 -0.32
N LYS A 26 -11.06 4.67 -0.56
CA LYS A 26 -12.28 5.49 -0.49
C LYS A 26 -12.57 6.02 0.91
N GLN A 27 -12.20 5.29 1.96
CA GLN A 27 -12.32 5.77 3.34
C GLN A 27 -11.23 6.79 3.64
N LEU A 28 -9.98 6.51 3.26
CA LEU A 28 -8.86 7.45 3.41
C LEU A 28 -9.11 8.77 2.68
N SER A 29 -9.67 8.75 1.47
CA SER A 29 -9.96 9.97 0.70
C SER A 29 -10.97 10.92 1.37
N LYS A 30 -11.67 10.48 2.41
CA LYS A 30 -12.55 11.34 3.23
C LYS A 30 -11.79 12.05 4.35
N LEU A 31 -10.62 11.54 4.73
CA LEU A 31 -9.82 12.00 5.86
C LEU A 31 -8.59 12.79 5.42
N ILE A 32 -7.99 12.40 4.28
CA ILE A 32 -6.80 13.03 3.72
C ILE A 32 -7.11 13.68 2.36
N PRO A 33 -6.60 14.90 2.08
CA PRO A 33 -6.87 15.60 0.82
C PRO A 33 -6.02 15.02 -0.32
N ILE A 34 -6.47 13.89 -0.87
CA ILE A 34 -5.81 13.23 -2.00
C ILE A 34 -6.09 14.02 -3.30
N PHE A 35 -5.03 14.45 -3.97
CA PHE A 35 -5.06 15.04 -5.31
C PHE A 35 -5.14 13.95 -6.39
N GLU A 36 -4.23 12.98 -6.32
CA GLU A 36 -4.12 11.89 -7.30
C GLU A 36 -3.81 10.56 -6.60
N ALA A 37 -4.17 9.46 -7.24
CA ALA A 37 -3.91 8.12 -6.75
C ALA A 37 -3.43 7.24 -7.92
N TYR A 38 -2.31 6.58 -7.72
CA TYR A 38 -1.71 5.64 -8.66
C TYR A 38 -1.71 4.24 -8.07
N VAL A 39 -1.85 3.24 -8.93
CA VAL A 39 -1.75 1.82 -8.55
C VAL A 39 -0.50 1.27 -9.22
N LEU A 40 0.31 0.51 -8.48
CA LEU A 40 1.57 -0.04 -8.96
C LEU A 40 1.83 -1.46 -8.41
N GLY A 41 3.06 -1.92 -8.59
CA GLY A 41 3.55 -3.16 -7.99
C GLY A 41 3.01 -4.43 -8.64
N SER A 42 3.06 -5.52 -7.88
CA SER A 42 2.77 -6.87 -8.39
C SER A 42 1.35 -6.98 -8.97
N PHE A 43 0.41 -6.19 -8.44
CA PHE A 43 -0.96 -6.12 -8.91
C PHE A 43 -1.10 -5.62 -10.34
N THR A 44 -0.26 -4.71 -10.83
CA THR A 44 -0.38 -4.18 -12.20
C THR A 44 0.26 -5.08 -13.26
N THR A 45 0.87 -6.19 -12.84
CA THR A 45 1.55 -7.16 -13.71
C THR A 45 0.63 -8.32 -14.13
N LYS A 46 1.17 -9.27 -14.91
CA LYS A 46 0.52 -10.52 -15.31
C LYS A 46 0.51 -11.60 -14.21
N LYS A 47 0.98 -11.32 -12.99
CA LYS A 47 0.95 -12.28 -11.88
C LYS A 47 -0.50 -12.69 -11.56
N SER A 48 -0.76 -14.00 -11.56
CA SER A 48 -2.07 -14.57 -11.24
C SER A 48 -2.48 -14.32 -9.78
N ARG A 49 -1.50 -14.38 -8.87
CA ARG A 49 -1.64 -14.11 -7.44
C ARG A 49 -0.67 -12.99 -7.02
N PRO A 50 -1.05 -11.71 -7.18
CA PRO A 50 -0.31 -10.61 -6.57
C PRO A 50 -0.37 -10.73 -5.04
N ALA A 51 0.68 -10.23 -4.37
CA ALA A 51 0.79 -10.28 -2.91
C ALA A 51 -0.18 -9.28 -2.25
N ASP A 52 -0.24 -8.08 -2.81
CA ASP A 52 -0.91 -6.89 -2.30
C ASP A 52 -1.39 -5.98 -3.44
N VAL A 53 -1.94 -4.81 -3.08
CA VAL A 53 -2.31 -3.74 -4.02
C VAL A 53 -1.66 -2.45 -3.54
N ASP A 54 -0.57 -2.06 -4.20
CA ASP A 54 0.17 -0.86 -3.85
C ASP A 54 -0.51 0.40 -4.39
N PHE A 55 -0.56 1.44 -3.56
CA PHE A 55 -1.02 2.76 -3.96
C PHE A 55 0.05 3.82 -3.67
N ILE A 56 0.25 4.72 -4.63
CA ILE A 56 0.90 6.01 -4.37
C ILE A 56 -0.19 7.06 -4.34
N LEU A 57 -0.40 7.67 -3.18
CA LEU A 57 -1.39 8.73 -2.97
C LEU A 57 -0.69 10.09 -2.95
N PHE A 58 -0.93 10.91 -3.97
CA PHE A 58 -0.47 12.28 -4.02
C PHE A 58 -1.41 13.14 -3.19
N MET A 59 -0.91 13.64 -2.06
CA MET A 59 -1.67 14.51 -1.16
C MET A 59 -1.49 15.97 -1.51
N LYS A 60 -2.54 16.78 -1.35
CA LYS A 60 -2.44 18.23 -1.41
C LYS A 60 -1.64 18.73 -0.21
N THR A 61 -0.46 19.27 -0.46
CA THR A 61 0.32 19.99 0.55
C THR A 61 -0.10 21.47 0.56
N PRO A 62 -0.14 22.14 1.72
CA PRO A 62 -0.33 23.60 1.77
C PRO A 62 0.66 24.33 0.86
N GLU A 63 0.22 25.36 0.13
CA GLU A 63 1.01 26.01 -0.92
C GLU A 63 2.36 26.58 -0.47
N LYS A 64 2.48 26.93 0.82
CA LYS A 64 3.73 27.42 1.42
C LYS A 64 4.84 26.35 1.48
N ASN A 65 4.53 25.10 1.16
CA ASN A 65 5.37 23.93 1.43
C ASN A 65 5.80 23.13 0.16
N LYS A 66 5.83 23.77 -1.02
CA LYS A 66 6.16 23.13 -2.32
C LYS A 66 7.56 22.49 -2.43
N LYS A 67 8.43 22.64 -1.42
CA LYS A 67 9.80 22.06 -1.38
C LYS A 67 9.95 20.86 -0.43
N LEU A 68 8.86 20.35 0.15
CA LEU A 68 8.91 19.17 1.01
C LEU A 68 9.38 17.95 0.22
N LYS A 69 10.41 17.25 0.74
CA LYS A 69 10.98 16.03 0.16
C LYS A 69 10.80 14.87 1.12
N TRP A 70 9.55 14.46 1.34
CA TRP A 70 9.23 13.30 2.16
C TRP A 70 8.11 12.49 1.52
N SER A 71 8.11 11.20 1.80
CA SER A 71 7.01 10.29 1.54
C SER A 71 6.86 9.37 2.73
N VAL A 72 5.65 8.90 2.97
CA VAL A 72 5.37 7.86 3.97
C VAL A 72 4.92 6.63 3.20
N ASP A 73 5.58 5.51 3.46
CA ASP A 73 5.07 4.21 3.05
C ASP A 73 4.14 3.68 4.15
N LEU A 74 2.96 3.22 3.75
CA LEU A 74 1.91 2.79 4.67
C LEU A 74 1.32 1.47 4.19
N THR A 75 1.55 0.43 4.97
CA THR A 75 0.91 -0.88 4.78
C THR A 75 -0.26 -1.01 5.73
N LEU A 76 -1.45 -1.32 5.19
CA LEU A 76 -2.65 -1.60 5.96
C LEU A 76 -2.96 -3.08 5.86
N VAL A 77 -2.89 -3.77 7.01
CA VAL A 77 -3.09 -5.22 7.10
C VAL A 77 -4.34 -5.54 7.93
N PRO A 78 -5.03 -6.66 7.65
CA PRO A 78 -6.13 -7.10 8.49
C PRO A 78 -5.63 -7.57 9.86
N ASP A 79 -6.45 -7.37 10.89
CA ASP A 79 -6.22 -7.93 12.23
C ASP A 79 -6.57 -9.43 12.25
N ASN A 80 -5.69 -10.24 11.67
CA ASN A 80 -5.77 -11.70 11.63
C ASN A 80 -4.39 -12.32 11.39
N ASP A 81 -4.32 -13.64 11.22
CA ASP A 81 -3.05 -14.35 11.04
C ASP A 81 -2.29 -13.94 9.77
N TYR A 82 -2.97 -13.47 8.73
CA TYR A 82 -2.30 -12.90 7.57
C TYR A 82 -1.61 -11.57 7.91
N GLY A 83 -2.23 -10.74 8.75
CA GLY A 83 -1.59 -9.51 9.22
C GLY A 83 -0.34 -9.78 10.06
N LYS A 84 -0.37 -10.82 10.92
CA LYS A 84 0.81 -11.27 11.68
C LYS A 84 1.92 -11.72 10.74
N PHE A 85 1.59 -12.53 9.73
CA PHE A 85 2.54 -12.97 8.71
C PHE A 85 3.19 -11.77 7.98
N VAL A 86 2.42 -10.74 7.62
CA VAL A 86 2.97 -9.54 6.97
C VAL A 86 3.95 -8.79 7.88
N LEU A 87 3.71 -8.74 9.20
CA LEU A 87 4.64 -8.12 10.15
C LEU A 87 5.96 -8.90 10.25
N GLU A 88 5.89 -10.22 10.28
CA GLU A 88 7.09 -11.09 10.29
C GLU A 88 7.91 -10.95 9.00
N ASP A 89 7.23 -10.92 7.84
CA ASP A 89 7.87 -10.73 6.54
C ASP A 89 8.50 -9.34 6.41
N ALA A 90 7.82 -8.30 6.93
CA ALA A 90 8.36 -6.94 6.96
C ALA A 90 9.63 -6.83 7.83
N ASP A 91 9.64 -7.43 9.02
CA ASP A 91 10.82 -7.44 9.91
C ASP A 91 12.00 -8.17 9.25
N LYS A 92 11.74 -9.32 8.62
CA LYS A 92 12.75 -10.05 7.85
C LYS A 92 13.30 -9.21 6.70
N TRP A 93 12.42 -8.59 5.91
CA TRP A 93 12.82 -7.77 4.77
C TRP A 93 13.63 -6.54 5.18
N VAL A 94 13.26 -5.88 6.28
CA VAL A 94 14.01 -4.75 6.84
C VAL A 94 15.45 -5.17 7.18
N LYS A 95 15.60 -6.29 7.88
CA LYS A 95 16.90 -6.86 8.26
C LYS A 95 17.75 -7.26 7.05
N GLU A 96 17.15 -7.92 6.06
CA GLU A 96 17.82 -8.32 4.83
C GLU A 96 18.28 -7.12 4.01
N LYS A 97 17.45 -6.07 3.91
CA LYS A 97 17.72 -4.92 3.04
C LYS A 97 18.66 -3.90 3.66
N TYR A 98 18.56 -3.66 4.97
CA TYR A 98 19.27 -2.58 5.65
C TYR A 98 20.33 -3.07 6.65
N GLY A 99 20.41 -4.38 6.89
CA GLY A 99 21.38 -5.01 7.78
C GLY A 99 20.88 -5.14 9.22
N LEU A 100 21.27 -6.25 9.87
CA LEU A 100 20.82 -6.65 11.21
C LEU A 100 21.17 -5.63 12.31
N ASP A 101 22.33 -4.97 12.19
CA ASP A 101 22.82 -4.03 13.22
C ASP A 101 22.28 -2.61 13.06
N LYS A 102 21.57 -2.33 11.96
CA LYS A 102 21.17 -0.97 11.56
C LYS A 102 19.67 -0.80 11.41
N SER A 103 18.87 -1.85 11.62
CA SER A 103 17.45 -1.80 11.31
C SER A 103 16.61 -2.66 12.26
N VAL A 104 15.55 -2.06 12.79
CA VAL A 104 14.62 -2.69 13.71
C VAL A 104 13.19 -2.28 13.37
N MET A 105 12.25 -3.22 13.46
CA MET A 105 10.83 -2.90 13.49
C MET A 105 10.47 -2.40 14.90
N ILE A 106 9.89 -1.20 15.00
CA ILE A 106 9.52 -0.58 16.26
C ILE A 106 7.99 -0.61 16.41
N LYS A 107 7.50 -1.26 17.46
CA LYS A 107 6.07 -1.20 17.84
C LYS A 107 5.80 0.11 18.57
N LEU A 108 4.96 0.97 17.99
CA LEU A 108 4.60 2.27 18.57
C LEU A 108 3.34 2.22 19.46
N LYS A 109 2.50 1.20 19.30
CA LYS A 109 1.27 0.98 20.07
C LYS A 109 0.92 -0.51 20.10
#